data_AF-A0A2T6D387-F1
#
_entry.id   AF-A0A2T6D387-F1
#
_cell.length_a   1.000
_cell.length_b   1.000
_cell.length_c   1.000
_cell.angle_alpha   90.00
_cell.angle_beta   90.00
_cell.angle_gamma   90.00
#
_symmetry.space_group_name_H-M   'P 1'
#
loop_
_entity.id
_entity.type
_entity.pdbx_description
1 polymer ?
#
loop_
_entity_poly.entity_id
_entity_poly.type
_entity_poly.pdbx_seq_one_letter_code
_entity_poly.pdbx_strand_id
1 'polypeptide(L)'
;MAVGPAPQQDCLSGPRIVGVVLVHNEDVFVERAVRNAAPFCDHILLMDHGSTDATVPILKRLAKELPSAEFHRLSHPRESHELIAGLAGQDTWIFAVDGDEIYDTTGLLHLRERINAGEFARTWMILGNVLNVTSLAPDYRSASGHLAPPCRSMTKLYNFAAISSWSGDAPERLHGGEVVFRPGFTNSDRRMLHDEEAWEESDFRCLHMCFLSRSSKESGDAATRENIMEKYGNSWQRVIRAVRRLVGLPVTNWKDSRYRRGPEVTVSTTAFFPTES
;
A
#
# COMPACT_ATOMS: atom_id res chain seq x y z
N MET A 1 -42.20 -28.69 7.30
CA MET A 1 -41.11 -28.30 6.38
C MET A 1 -39.96 -27.80 7.23
N ALA A 2 -38.92 -28.61 7.39
CA ALA A 2 -37.75 -28.25 8.19
C ALA A 2 -36.81 -27.41 7.32
N VAL A 3 -36.51 -26.20 7.79
CA VAL A 3 -35.46 -25.36 7.20
C VAL A 3 -34.13 -26.06 7.48
N GLY A 4 -33.44 -26.49 6.42
CA GLY A 4 -32.13 -27.10 6.54
C GLY A 4 -31.13 -26.17 7.22
N PRO A 5 -30.11 -26.69 7.91
CA PRO A 5 -29.09 -25.85 8.53
C PRO A 5 -28.39 -25.01 7.45
N ALA A 6 -28.12 -23.76 7.79
CA ALA A 6 -27.30 -22.87 6.98
C ALA A 6 -25.94 -23.53 6.71
N PRO A 7 -25.33 -23.31 5.53
CA PRO A 7 -24.02 -23.87 5.22
C PRO A 7 -23.02 -23.41 6.29
N GLN A 8 -22.35 -24.38 6.90
CA GLN A 8 -21.19 -24.14 7.76
C GLN A 8 -20.16 -23.34 6.95
N GLN A 9 -19.85 -22.14 7.43
CA GLN A 9 -18.65 -21.42 7.01
C GLN A 9 -17.46 -22.30 7.43
N ASP A 10 -16.78 -22.90 6.46
CA ASP A 10 -15.46 -23.45 6.71
C ASP A 10 -14.57 -22.31 7.20
N CYS A 11 -14.25 -22.35 8.49
CA CYS A 11 -13.33 -21.43 9.13
C CYS A 11 -11.95 -21.67 8.52
N LEU A 12 -11.56 -20.86 7.53
CA LEU A 12 -10.15 -20.69 7.20
C LEU A 12 -9.44 -20.31 8.51
N SER A 13 -8.55 -21.18 8.99
CA SER A 13 -8.10 -21.23 10.40
C SER A 13 -7.12 -20.12 10.81
N GLY A 14 -7.07 -19.01 10.09
CA GLY A 14 -6.18 -17.88 10.33
C GLY A 14 -6.86 -16.53 10.07
N PRO A 15 -6.25 -15.42 10.52
CA PRO A 15 -6.83 -14.10 10.36
C PRO A 15 -7.02 -13.76 8.88
N ARG A 16 -8.06 -13.00 8.54
CA ARG A 16 -8.32 -12.56 7.16
C ARG A 16 -7.33 -11.45 6.77
N ILE A 17 -6.95 -11.38 5.51
CA ILE A 17 -6.16 -10.28 4.95
C ILE A 17 -6.97 -9.62 3.83
N VAL A 18 -7.28 -8.34 4.02
CA VAL A 18 -7.99 -7.51 3.03
C VAL A 18 -7.01 -6.53 2.41
N GLY A 19 -6.75 -6.69 1.11
CA GLY A 19 -5.99 -5.76 0.30
C GLY A 19 -6.82 -4.52 -0.03
N VAL A 20 -6.20 -3.34 -0.02
CA VAL A 20 -6.90 -2.08 -0.22
C VAL A 20 -6.08 -1.16 -1.13
N VAL A 21 -6.49 -1.11 -2.39
CA VAL A 21 -5.85 -0.34 -3.46
C VAL A 21 -6.66 0.92 -3.71
N LEU A 22 -6.05 2.10 -3.58
CA LEU A 22 -6.66 3.37 -3.96
C LEU A 22 -5.70 4.10 -4.90
N VAL A 23 -6.14 4.33 -6.14
CA VAL A 23 -5.29 4.89 -7.19
C VAL A 23 -5.97 6.01 -7.96
N HIS A 24 -5.14 6.82 -8.61
CA HIS A 24 -5.55 7.82 -9.60
C HIS A 24 -4.42 8.03 -10.58
N ASN A 25 -4.64 7.70 -11.85
CA ASN A 25 -3.63 7.74 -12.90
C ASN A 25 -2.35 6.96 -12.53
N GLU A 26 -2.45 5.64 -12.42
CA GLU A 26 -1.36 4.72 -12.02
C GLU A 26 -1.21 3.56 -13.05
N ASP A 27 -1.60 3.79 -14.31
CA ASP A 27 -1.75 2.73 -15.32
C ASP A 27 -0.45 2.04 -15.78
N VAL A 28 0.72 2.56 -15.37
CA VAL A 28 2.02 1.97 -15.72
C VAL A 28 2.34 0.76 -14.86
N PHE A 29 2.08 0.81 -13.56
CA PHE A 29 2.52 -0.22 -12.61
C PHE A 29 1.38 -0.91 -11.84
N VAL A 30 0.16 -0.31 -11.81
CA VAL A 30 -0.93 -0.79 -10.97
C VAL A 30 -1.31 -2.25 -11.23
N GLU A 31 -1.23 -2.71 -12.48
CA GLU A 31 -1.49 -4.12 -12.79
C GLU A 31 -0.52 -5.06 -12.09
N ARG A 32 0.78 -4.75 -12.15
CA ARG A 32 1.80 -5.56 -11.50
C ARG A 32 1.70 -5.48 -9.97
N ALA A 33 1.46 -4.29 -9.42
CA ALA A 33 1.25 -4.09 -7.99
C ALA A 33 0.09 -4.95 -7.46
N VAL A 34 -1.06 -4.91 -8.14
CA VAL A 34 -2.23 -5.72 -7.75
C VAL A 34 -1.97 -7.22 -7.90
N ARG A 35 -1.38 -7.66 -9.01
CA ARG A 35 -1.12 -9.09 -9.24
C ARG A 35 -0.15 -9.68 -8.23
N ASN A 36 0.86 -8.93 -7.80
CA ASN A 36 1.82 -9.42 -6.80
C ASN A 36 1.21 -9.44 -5.39
N ALA A 37 0.32 -8.48 -5.08
CA ALA A 37 -0.35 -8.43 -3.78
C ALA A 37 -1.54 -9.41 -3.64
N ALA A 38 -2.23 -9.73 -4.74
CA ALA A 38 -3.47 -10.49 -4.70
C ALA A 38 -3.35 -11.88 -4.04
N PRO A 39 -2.30 -12.69 -4.29
CA PRO A 39 -2.13 -14.00 -3.64
C PRO A 39 -2.02 -13.96 -2.11
N PHE A 40 -1.61 -12.83 -1.55
CA PHE A 40 -1.51 -12.62 -0.10
C PHE A 40 -2.87 -12.34 0.56
N CYS A 41 -3.86 -11.90 -0.23
CA CYS A 41 -5.12 -11.36 0.25
C CYS A 41 -6.27 -12.37 0.09
N ASP A 42 -7.13 -12.47 1.10
CA ASP A 42 -8.40 -13.20 0.98
C ASP A 42 -9.45 -12.41 0.17
N HIS A 43 -9.33 -11.07 0.20
CA HIS A 43 -10.16 -10.15 -0.58
C HIS A 43 -9.35 -8.90 -0.91
N ILE A 44 -9.60 -8.28 -2.08
CA ILE A 44 -8.92 -7.03 -2.46
C ILE A 44 -9.90 -6.01 -3.04
N LEU A 45 -9.92 -4.83 -2.42
CA LEU A 45 -10.71 -3.69 -2.86
C LEU A 45 -9.88 -2.85 -3.84
N LEU A 46 -10.31 -2.79 -5.09
CA LEU A 46 -9.68 -2.03 -6.17
C LEU A 46 -10.44 -0.71 -6.38
N MET A 47 -9.91 0.39 -5.86
CA MET A 47 -10.58 1.68 -5.85
C MET A 47 -9.90 2.70 -6.78
N ASP A 48 -10.68 3.25 -7.71
CA ASP A 48 -10.27 4.40 -8.52
C ASP A 48 -10.93 5.68 -8.00
N HIS A 49 -10.15 6.77 -7.86
CA HIS A 49 -10.68 8.11 -7.59
C HIS A 49 -10.54 9.05 -8.79
N GLY A 50 -11.18 8.71 -9.91
CA GLY A 50 -11.32 9.61 -11.05
C GLY A 50 -10.11 9.65 -11.97
N SER A 51 -9.48 8.50 -12.22
CA SER A 51 -8.44 8.40 -13.25
C SER A 51 -8.98 8.78 -14.62
N THR A 52 -8.09 9.30 -15.45
CA THR A 52 -8.35 9.68 -16.84
C THR A 52 -7.48 8.90 -17.83
N ASP A 53 -6.47 8.18 -17.36
CA ASP A 53 -5.63 7.27 -18.15
C ASP A 53 -6.23 5.85 -18.20
N ALA A 54 -5.43 4.82 -18.49
CA ALA A 54 -5.91 3.45 -18.62
C ALA A 54 -6.17 2.73 -17.28
N THR A 55 -6.03 3.41 -16.13
CA THR A 55 -6.15 2.81 -14.79
C THR A 55 -7.50 2.10 -14.59
N VAL A 56 -8.62 2.77 -14.92
CA VAL A 56 -9.96 2.19 -14.72
C VAL A 56 -10.19 0.92 -15.55
N PRO A 57 -9.90 0.89 -16.87
CA PRO A 57 -9.93 -0.34 -17.65
C PRO A 57 -9.10 -1.48 -17.04
N ILE A 58 -7.90 -1.19 -16.54
CA ILE A 58 -7.02 -2.18 -15.91
C ILE A 58 -7.66 -2.76 -14.65
N LEU A 59 -8.10 -1.91 -13.71
CA LEU A 59 -8.71 -2.37 -12.46
C LEU A 59 -10.00 -3.19 -12.70
N LYS A 60 -10.84 -2.77 -13.65
CA LYS A 60 -12.05 -3.53 -14.03
C LYS A 60 -11.73 -4.88 -14.63
N ARG A 61 -10.62 -5.01 -15.37
CA ARG A 61 -10.16 -6.29 -15.90
C ARG A 61 -9.68 -7.19 -14.76
N LEU A 62 -8.85 -6.66 -13.86
CA LEU A 62 -8.35 -7.39 -12.70
C LEU A 62 -9.48 -7.89 -11.79
N ALA A 63 -10.52 -7.09 -11.55
CA ALA A 63 -11.70 -7.51 -10.79
C ALA A 63 -12.51 -8.65 -11.45
N LYS A 64 -12.35 -8.87 -12.76
CA LYS A 64 -12.97 -10.01 -13.46
C LYS A 64 -12.08 -11.25 -13.44
N GLU A 65 -10.77 -11.06 -13.49
CA GLU A 65 -9.78 -12.15 -13.53
C GLU A 65 -9.48 -12.73 -12.15
N LEU A 66 -9.54 -11.90 -11.09
CA LEU A 66 -9.24 -12.27 -9.72
C LEU A 66 -10.56 -12.45 -8.94
N PRO A 67 -10.96 -13.68 -8.58
CA PRO A 67 -12.25 -13.93 -7.91
C PRO A 67 -12.41 -13.21 -6.56
N SER A 68 -11.31 -12.91 -5.89
CA SER A 68 -11.27 -12.22 -4.60
C SER A 68 -11.23 -10.69 -4.75
N ALA A 69 -11.25 -10.14 -5.97
CA ALA A 69 -11.14 -8.70 -6.19
C ALA A 69 -12.49 -8.04 -6.50
N GLU A 70 -12.72 -6.86 -5.90
CA GLU A 70 -13.89 -6.03 -6.17
C GLU A 70 -13.47 -4.64 -6.65
N PHE A 71 -14.11 -4.13 -7.70
CA PHE A 71 -13.83 -2.78 -8.22
C PHE A 71 -14.84 -1.75 -7.71
N HIS A 72 -14.33 -0.64 -7.20
CA HIS A 72 -15.11 0.54 -6.82
C HIS A 72 -14.61 1.78 -7.53
N ARG A 73 -15.56 2.63 -7.94
CA ARG A 73 -15.26 3.99 -8.38
C ARG A 73 -15.73 4.96 -7.31
N LEU A 74 -14.80 5.74 -6.77
CA LEU A 74 -15.05 6.67 -5.68
C LEU A 74 -15.23 8.09 -6.22
N SER A 75 -16.08 8.87 -5.58
CA SER A 75 -16.20 10.31 -5.86
C SER A 75 -15.16 11.12 -5.08
N HIS A 76 -14.76 10.63 -3.91
CA HIS A 76 -13.79 11.24 -3.02
C HIS A 76 -12.90 10.19 -2.33
N PRO A 77 -11.58 10.43 -2.14
CA PRO A 77 -10.67 9.49 -1.48
C PRO A 77 -11.11 9.00 -0.10
N ARG A 78 -11.78 9.83 0.71
CA ARG A 78 -12.37 9.46 2.02
C ARG A 78 -13.20 8.18 1.98
N GLU A 79 -13.96 7.96 0.91
CA GLU A 79 -14.84 6.78 0.76
C GLU A 79 -14.03 5.47 0.87
N SER A 80 -12.73 5.50 0.53
CA SER A 80 -11.85 4.34 0.71
C SER A 80 -11.65 3.93 2.18
N HIS A 81 -11.69 4.88 3.12
CA HIS A 81 -11.63 4.59 4.55
C HIS A 81 -12.97 4.06 5.05
N GLU A 82 -14.07 4.63 4.56
CA GLU A 82 -15.43 4.22 4.94
C GLU A 82 -15.70 2.75 4.61
N LEU A 83 -15.17 2.25 3.49
CA LEU A 83 -15.28 0.84 3.09
C LEU A 83 -14.59 -0.14 4.04
N ILE A 84 -13.57 0.30 4.78
CA ILE A 84 -12.78 -0.58 5.66
C ILE A 84 -13.00 -0.31 7.15
N ALA A 85 -13.54 0.85 7.52
CA ALA A 85 -13.70 1.24 8.92
C ALA A 85 -14.53 0.24 9.74
N GLY A 86 -15.54 -0.39 9.10
CA GLY A 86 -16.36 -1.44 9.72
C GLY A 86 -15.64 -2.75 10.03
N LEU A 87 -14.40 -2.92 9.55
CA LEU A 87 -13.56 -4.08 9.85
C LEU A 87 -12.84 -3.94 11.20
N ALA A 88 -12.87 -2.76 11.84
CA ALA A 88 -12.22 -2.54 13.12
C ALA A 88 -12.74 -3.52 14.18
N GLY A 89 -11.83 -4.15 14.91
CA GLY A 89 -12.14 -5.15 15.92
C GLY A 89 -12.38 -6.56 15.39
N GLN A 90 -12.38 -6.78 14.07
CA GLN A 90 -12.42 -8.12 13.48
C GLN A 90 -11.02 -8.73 13.42
N ASP A 91 -10.94 -10.06 13.32
CA ASP A 91 -9.67 -10.78 13.12
C ASP A 91 -9.18 -10.64 11.66
N THR A 92 -8.80 -9.41 11.32
CA THR A 92 -8.52 -8.98 9.96
C THR A 92 -7.28 -8.10 9.94
N TRP A 93 -6.38 -8.36 8.99
CA TRP A 93 -5.31 -7.46 8.59
C TRP A 93 -5.73 -6.65 7.37
N ILE A 94 -5.42 -5.36 7.38
CA ILE A 94 -5.62 -4.47 6.25
C ILE A 94 -4.28 -4.19 5.60
N PHE A 95 -4.14 -4.61 4.34
CA PHE A 95 -2.95 -4.42 3.54
C PHE A 95 -3.19 -3.30 2.52
N ALA A 96 -2.69 -2.10 2.79
CA ALA A 96 -2.78 -1.00 1.83
C ALA A 96 -1.66 -1.13 0.80
N VAL A 97 -2.09 -1.21 -0.46
CA VAL A 97 -1.21 -1.31 -1.63
C VAL A 97 -1.37 -0.03 -2.44
N ASP A 98 -0.31 0.74 -2.60
CA ASP A 98 -0.27 1.87 -3.52
C ASP A 98 0.02 1.38 -4.96
N GLY A 99 -0.42 2.13 -5.98
CA GLY A 99 -0.32 1.70 -7.40
C GLY A 99 1.11 1.53 -7.93
N ASP A 100 2.09 2.04 -7.18
CA ASP A 100 3.53 2.01 -7.44
C ASP A 100 4.34 1.17 -6.44
N GLU A 101 3.66 0.39 -5.60
CA GLU A 101 4.29 -0.58 -4.71
C GLU A 101 4.22 -1.98 -5.34
N ILE A 102 5.35 -2.46 -5.88
CA ILE A 102 5.45 -3.81 -6.43
C ILE A 102 6.09 -4.72 -5.38
N TYR A 103 5.29 -5.59 -4.78
CA TYR A 103 5.72 -6.50 -3.72
C TYR A 103 6.36 -7.78 -4.26
N ASP A 104 7.21 -8.41 -3.45
CA ASP A 104 7.66 -9.78 -3.69
C ASP A 104 6.55 -10.77 -3.31
N THR A 105 5.94 -11.42 -4.30
CA THR A 105 4.83 -12.35 -4.07
C THR A 105 5.24 -13.53 -3.19
N THR A 106 6.44 -14.09 -3.39
CA THR A 106 6.90 -15.24 -2.61
C THR A 106 7.14 -14.84 -1.16
N GLY A 107 7.78 -13.70 -0.93
CA GLY A 107 7.95 -13.14 0.41
C GLY A 107 6.60 -12.92 1.10
N LEU A 108 5.62 -12.32 0.42
CA LEU A 108 4.29 -12.12 0.99
C LEU A 108 3.61 -13.43 1.40
N LEU A 109 3.80 -14.52 0.64
CA LEU A 109 3.24 -15.82 1.02
C LEU A 109 3.88 -16.39 2.28
N HIS A 110 5.21 -16.26 2.46
CA HIS A 110 5.85 -16.62 3.74
C HIS A 110 5.39 -15.72 4.89
N LEU A 111 5.21 -14.41 4.64
CA LEU A 111 4.63 -13.50 5.61
C LEU A 111 3.22 -13.95 6.04
N ARG A 112 2.41 -14.47 5.10
CA ARG A 112 1.07 -15.00 5.42
C ARG A 112 1.18 -16.19 6.38
N GLU A 113 2.14 -17.08 6.17
CA GLU A 113 2.38 -18.22 7.05
C GLU A 113 2.76 -17.76 8.47
N ARG A 114 3.65 -16.78 8.59
CA ARG A 114 4.04 -16.15 9.86
C ARG A 114 2.85 -15.50 10.59
N ILE A 115 2.01 -14.78 9.84
CA ILE A 115 0.76 -14.20 10.36
C ILE A 115 -0.20 -15.29 10.86
N ASN A 116 -0.42 -16.34 10.07
CA ASN A 116 -1.31 -17.45 10.43
C ASN A 116 -0.77 -18.24 11.65
N ALA A 117 0.55 -18.32 11.81
CA ALA A 117 1.19 -18.92 12.98
C ALA A 117 1.07 -18.05 14.25
N GLY A 118 0.54 -16.84 14.13
CA GLY A 118 0.32 -15.92 15.25
C GLY A 118 1.56 -15.14 15.67
N GLU A 119 2.64 -15.13 14.88
CA GLU A 119 3.89 -14.42 15.19
C GLU A 119 3.62 -12.93 15.50
N PHE A 120 2.68 -12.33 14.78
CA PHE A 120 2.34 -10.91 14.89
C PHE A 120 1.04 -10.63 15.66
N ALA A 121 0.51 -11.60 16.43
CA ALA A 121 -0.77 -11.47 17.12
C ALA A 121 -0.83 -10.28 18.11
N ARG A 122 0.32 -9.79 18.58
CA ARG A 122 0.46 -8.63 19.48
C ARG A 122 0.96 -7.36 18.78
N THR A 123 0.91 -7.34 17.45
CA THR A 123 1.36 -6.21 16.63
C THR A 123 0.15 -5.47 16.06
N TRP A 124 0.17 -4.14 16.15
CA TRP A 124 -0.76 -3.22 15.48
C TRP A 124 -0.38 -2.98 14.02
N MET A 125 0.91 -2.79 13.71
CA MET A 125 1.35 -2.47 12.36
C MET A 125 2.69 -3.14 12.04
N ILE A 126 2.82 -3.69 10.83
CA ILE A 126 4.08 -4.22 10.30
C ILE A 126 4.58 -3.26 9.21
N LEU A 127 5.89 -2.96 9.24
CA LEU A 127 6.58 -2.16 8.21
C LEU A 127 7.74 -2.94 7.61
N GLY A 128 7.69 -3.13 6.30
CA GLY A 128 8.62 -3.92 5.51
C GLY A 128 9.74 -3.11 4.85
N ASN A 129 10.66 -3.81 4.20
CA ASN A 129 11.78 -3.23 3.46
C ASN A 129 11.29 -2.59 2.15
N VAL A 130 11.91 -1.49 1.75
CA VAL A 130 11.52 -0.76 0.54
C VAL A 130 12.77 -0.36 -0.22
N LEU A 131 12.80 -0.63 -1.53
CA LEU A 131 13.69 0.06 -2.44
C LEU A 131 12.93 1.19 -3.12
N ASN A 132 13.29 2.43 -2.83
CA ASN A 132 12.72 3.59 -3.51
C ASN A 132 13.45 3.78 -4.84
N VAL A 133 12.82 3.30 -5.92
CA VAL A 133 13.45 3.10 -7.22
C VAL A 133 13.65 4.43 -7.93
N THR A 134 14.91 4.72 -8.30
CA THR A 134 15.31 5.89 -9.11
C THR A 134 15.51 5.52 -10.57
N SER A 135 15.80 4.24 -10.86
CA SER A 135 15.96 3.72 -12.22
C SER A 135 15.58 2.25 -12.29
N LEU A 136 14.90 1.84 -13.36
CA LEU A 136 14.49 0.47 -13.63
C LEU A 136 15.03 0.06 -15.00
N ALA A 137 15.71 -1.09 -15.07
CA ALA A 137 16.25 -1.60 -16.33
C ALA A 137 15.09 -1.92 -17.30
N PRO A 138 15.24 -1.66 -18.62
CA PRO A 138 14.19 -1.91 -19.61
C PRO A 138 13.73 -3.38 -19.70
N ASP A 139 14.57 -4.31 -19.26
CA ASP A 139 14.28 -5.74 -19.23
C ASP A 139 13.67 -6.21 -17.89
N TYR A 140 13.45 -5.28 -16.95
CA TYR A 140 12.94 -5.53 -15.60
C TYR A 140 13.77 -6.51 -14.77
N ARG A 141 15.06 -6.70 -15.08
CA ARG A 141 15.94 -7.61 -14.33
C ARG A 141 16.67 -6.96 -13.18
N SER A 142 16.83 -5.64 -13.20
CA SER A 142 17.45 -4.89 -12.11
C SER A 142 16.83 -3.52 -11.94
N ALA A 143 16.89 -3.00 -10.72
CA ALA A 143 16.52 -1.62 -10.38
C ALA A 143 17.59 -1.00 -9.47
N SER A 144 17.79 0.30 -9.62
CA SER A 144 18.59 1.12 -8.72
C SER A 144 17.72 2.03 -7.87
N GLY A 145 18.13 2.29 -6.63
CA GLY A 145 17.40 3.16 -5.73
C GLY A 145 17.97 3.19 -4.32
N HIS A 146 17.17 3.70 -3.38
CA HIS A 146 17.57 3.84 -1.97
C HIS A 146 16.73 2.97 -1.05
N LEU A 147 17.41 2.15 -0.24
CA LEU A 147 16.78 1.25 0.71
C LEU A 147 16.23 1.98 1.94
N ALA A 148 15.14 1.45 2.48
CA ALA A 148 14.72 1.67 3.86
C ALA A 148 15.25 0.51 4.72
N PRO A 149 16.10 0.76 5.73
CA PRO A 149 16.69 2.05 6.16
C PRO A 149 17.87 2.54 5.29
N PRO A 150 18.27 3.84 5.35
CA PRO A 150 17.77 4.90 6.23
C PRO A 150 16.60 5.70 5.65
N CYS A 151 16.12 5.34 4.46
CA CYS A 151 14.85 5.85 3.96
C CYS A 151 13.70 5.42 4.88
N ARG A 152 12.61 6.17 4.82
CA ARG A 152 11.37 5.80 5.51
C ARG A 152 10.73 4.61 4.78
N SER A 153 10.36 3.56 5.53
CA SER A 153 9.42 2.54 5.02
C SER A 153 8.00 3.12 4.94
N MET A 154 7.31 2.81 3.85
CA MET A 154 5.98 3.31 3.52
C MET A 154 4.94 2.20 3.33
N THR A 155 5.33 0.93 3.51
CA THR A 155 4.44 -0.23 3.49
C THR A 155 3.41 -0.14 4.62
N LYS A 156 2.20 -0.64 4.39
CA LYS A 156 1.06 -0.44 5.30
C LYS A 156 0.30 -1.74 5.52
N LEU A 157 0.67 -2.47 6.58
CA LEU A 157 -0.04 -3.68 7.00
C LEU A 157 -0.51 -3.51 8.46
N TYR A 158 -1.82 -3.40 8.65
CA TYR A 158 -2.44 -3.04 9.93
C TYR A 158 -3.32 -4.16 10.48
N ASN A 159 -3.17 -4.49 11.75
CA ASN A 159 -4.00 -5.48 12.44
C ASN A 159 -5.26 -4.82 12.99
N PHE A 160 -6.40 -5.00 12.33
CA PHE A 160 -7.66 -4.42 12.79
C PHE A 160 -8.21 -5.10 14.04
N ALA A 161 -7.70 -6.27 14.44
CA ALA A 161 -8.05 -6.89 15.72
C ALA A 161 -7.53 -6.09 16.93
N ALA A 162 -6.52 -5.24 16.72
CA ALA A 162 -5.89 -4.41 17.75
C ALA A 162 -6.69 -3.14 18.12
N ILE A 163 -7.71 -2.79 17.32
CA ILE A 163 -8.48 -1.55 17.48
C ILE A 163 -9.96 -1.86 17.69
N SER A 164 -10.68 -0.98 18.39
CA SER A 164 -12.14 -1.05 18.48
C SER A 164 -12.81 -0.23 17.40
N SER A 165 -12.17 0.85 16.95
CA SER A 165 -12.69 1.73 15.91
C SER A 165 -11.58 2.58 15.30
N TRP A 166 -11.78 2.97 14.04
CA TRP A 166 -11.01 4.02 13.38
C TRP A 166 -11.97 4.98 12.69
N SER A 167 -12.29 6.08 13.37
CA SER A 167 -13.33 7.04 12.97
C SER A 167 -12.73 8.44 12.80
N GLY A 168 -13.59 9.47 12.70
CA GLY A 168 -13.15 10.86 12.59
C GLY A 168 -12.71 11.26 11.18
N ASP A 169 -11.86 12.28 11.12
CA ASP A 169 -11.46 12.89 9.85
C ASP A 169 -10.34 12.11 9.13
N ALA A 170 -10.73 11.05 8.43
CA ALA A 170 -9.84 10.25 7.58
C ALA A 170 -9.92 10.72 6.12
N PRO A 171 -8.94 11.47 5.60
CA PRO A 171 -8.97 11.96 4.22
C PRO A 171 -8.87 10.85 3.16
N GLU A 172 -8.29 9.70 3.50
CA GLU A 172 -8.24 8.47 2.70
C GLU A 172 -8.02 7.24 3.61
N ARG A 173 -8.05 6.03 3.03
CA ARG A 173 -7.76 4.77 3.73
C ARG A 173 -6.51 4.87 4.60
N LEU A 174 -6.66 4.49 5.88
CA LEU A 174 -5.57 4.33 6.85
C LEU A 174 -4.73 5.60 7.11
N HIS A 175 -5.26 6.79 6.79
CA HIS A 175 -4.61 8.07 7.05
C HIS A 175 -5.54 9.00 7.84
N GLY A 176 -4.97 9.71 8.81
CA GLY A 176 -5.73 10.61 9.67
C GLY A 176 -6.73 9.85 10.55
N GLY A 177 -7.82 10.53 10.91
CA GLY A 177 -8.82 10.00 11.83
C GLY A 177 -8.31 9.78 13.25
N GLU A 178 -9.15 9.14 14.06
CA GLU A 178 -8.89 8.76 15.43
C GLU A 178 -8.94 7.23 15.56
N VAL A 179 -7.83 6.64 15.99
CA VAL A 179 -7.70 5.21 16.25
C VAL A 179 -7.94 4.95 17.73
N VAL A 180 -8.95 4.15 18.05
CA VAL A 180 -9.22 3.70 19.42
C VAL A 180 -8.70 2.28 19.55
N PHE A 181 -7.62 2.11 20.32
CA PHE A 181 -7.00 0.80 20.56
C PHE A 181 -7.80 -0.03 21.57
N ARG A 182 -7.81 -1.34 21.36
CA ARG A 182 -8.30 -2.30 22.35
C ARG A 182 -7.33 -2.39 23.53
N PRO A 183 -7.80 -2.82 24.72
CA PRO A 183 -6.94 -3.01 25.88
C PRO A 183 -5.71 -3.88 25.56
N GLY A 184 -4.53 -3.39 25.94
CA GLY A 184 -3.26 -4.06 25.68
C GLY A 184 -2.65 -3.79 24.29
N PHE A 185 -3.25 -2.90 23.50
CA PHE A 185 -2.67 -2.34 22.28
C PHE A 185 -2.51 -0.83 22.37
N THR A 186 -1.55 -0.32 21.62
CA THR A 186 -1.13 1.07 21.52
C THR A 186 -0.57 1.35 20.13
N ASN A 187 -0.41 2.61 19.79
CA ASN A 187 0.23 3.00 18.53
C ASN A 187 1.72 2.60 18.44
N SER A 188 2.37 2.25 19.56
CA SER A 188 3.76 1.80 19.61
C SER A 188 3.94 0.31 19.32
N ASP A 189 2.87 -0.49 19.25
CA ASP A 189 2.95 -1.92 18.96
C ASP A 189 3.22 -2.16 17.46
N ARG A 190 4.34 -1.63 16.96
CA ARG A 190 4.74 -1.70 15.56
C ARG A 190 5.94 -2.62 15.43
N ARG A 191 5.91 -3.48 14.42
CA ARG A 191 7.05 -4.29 14.00
C ARG A 191 7.72 -3.64 12.79
N MET A 192 9.00 -3.33 12.92
CA MET A 192 9.78 -2.68 11.87
C MET A 192 10.70 -3.72 11.24
N LEU A 193 10.13 -4.64 10.44
CA LEU A 193 10.90 -5.72 9.80
C LEU A 193 12.08 -5.18 8.98
N HIS A 194 11.94 -3.98 8.40
CA HIS A 194 13.05 -3.31 7.72
C HIS A 194 14.27 -2.97 8.58
N ASP A 195 14.13 -2.87 9.89
CA ASP A 195 15.25 -2.68 10.82
C ASP A 195 15.83 -4.02 11.32
N GLU A 196 15.15 -5.13 11.02
CA GLU A 196 15.44 -6.47 11.56
C GLU A 196 16.00 -7.41 10.49
N GLU A 197 15.55 -7.27 9.25
CA GLU A 197 15.82 -8.19 8.14
C GLU A 197 16.56 -7.44 7.00
N ALA A 198 17.54 -8.10 6.40
CA ALA A 198 18.20 -7.60 5.19
C ALA A 198 17.22 -7.60 4.01
N TRP A 199 17.48 -6.76 3.00
CA TRP A 199 16.62 -6.66 1.81
C TRP A 199 16.36 -8.03 1.18
N GLU A 200 17.40 -8.85 1.04
CA GLU A 200 17.39 -10.17 0.38
C GLU A 200 16.58 -11.22 1.14
N GLU A 201 16.50 -11.10 2.46
CA GLU A 201 15.90 -12.06 3.40
C GLU A 201 14.47 -11.65 3.82
N SER A 202 14.08 -10.41 3.54
CA SER A 202 12.79 -9.87 3.97
C SER A 202 11.60 -10.49 3.23
N ASP A 203 10.67 -11.04 4.01
CA ASP A 203 9.38 -11.55 3.52
C ASP A 203 8.43 -10.39 3.17
N PHE A 204 8.60 -9.23 3.81
CA PHE A 204 7.78 -8.06 3.55
C PHE A 204 8.59 -6.97 2.87
N ARG A 205 8.75 -7.08 1.54
CA ARG A 205 9.51 -6.10 0.75
C ARG A 205 8.81 -5.66 -0.52
N CYS A 206 9.04 -4.42 -0.94
CA CYS A 206 8.55 -3.90 -2.21
C CYS A 206 9.53 -2.96 -2.93
N LEU A 207 9.38 -2.90 -4.24
CA LEU A 207 9.89 -1.81 -5.07
C LEU A 207 8.87 -0.68 -5.05
N HIS A 208 9.31 0.53 -4.72
CA HIS A 208 8.46 1.73 -4.70
C HIS A 208 8.86 2.65 -5.86
N MET A 209 7.99 2.73 -6.87
CA MET A 209 8.25 3.40 -8.15
C MET A 209 7.98 4.91 -8.13
N CYS A 210 8.03 5.55 -6.96
CA CYS A 210 7.61 6.94 -6.77
C CYS A 210 8.42 8.01 -7.51
N PHE A 211 9.60 7.65 -8.05
CA PHE A 211 10.42 8.52 -8.89
C PHE A 211 10.34 8.19 -10.38
N LEU A 212 9.58 7.17 -10.77
CA LEU A 212 9.33 6.82 -12.16
C LEU A 212 7.97 7.35 -12.60
N SER A 213 7.76 7.51 -13.91
CA SER A 213 6.45 7.84 -14.46
C SER A 213 5.46 6.73 -14.14
N ARG A 214 4.33 7.09 -13.53
CA ARG A 214 3.32 6.12 -13.07
C ARG A 214 2.05 6.14 -13.92
N SER A 215 1.93 7.15 -14.78
CA SER A 215 0.82 7.27 -15.72
C SER A 215 1.34 7.47 -17.15
N SER A 216 0.70 6.81 -18.11
CA SER A 216 0.88 7.04 -19.53
C SER A 216 0.59 8.49 -19.96
N LYS A 217 -0.09 9.27 -19.12
CA LYS A 217 -0.39 10.70 -19.33
C LYS A 217 0.56 11.65 -18.61
N GLU A 218 1.55 11.14 -17.89
CA GLU A 218 2.51 11.97 -17.18
C GLU A 218 3.55 12.53 -18.16
N SER A 219 3.61 13.85 -18.27
CA SER A 219 4.50 14.56 -19.21
C SER A 219 5.63 15.35 -18.52
N GLY A 220 5.81 15.15 -17.21
CA GLY A 220 6.78 15.88 -16.38
C GLY A 220 7.58 14.98 -15.43
N ASP A 221 8.41 15.60 -14.60
CA ASP A 221 9.23 14.89 -13.61
C ASP A 221 8.34 14.25 -12.52
N ALA A 222 8.33 12.91 -12.48
CA ALA A 222 7.57 12.11 -11.53
C ALA A 222 7.88 12.46 -10.05
N ALA A 223 9.09 12.98 -9.76
CA ALA A 223 9.46 13.43 -8.42
C ALA A 223 8.56 14.57 -7.90
N THR A 224 7.92 15.33 -8.80
CA THR A 224 7.07 16.49 -8.46
C THR A 224 5.60 16.16 -8.28
N ARG A 225 5.19 14.91 -8.53
CA ARG A 225 3.80 14.46 -8.44
C ARG A 225 3.26 14.50 -7.01
N GLU A 226 2.15 15.20 -6.81
CA GLU A 226 1.51 15.28 -5.49
C GLU A 226 0.80 13.96 -5.13
N ASN A 227 0.89 13.55 -3.87
CA ASN A 227 0.10 12.43 -3.33
C ASN A 227 -1.30 12.91 -2.86
N ILE A 228 -2.18 11.96 -2.51
CA ILE A 228 -3.56 12.27 -2.09
C ILE A 228 -3.56 13.19 -0.84
N MET A 229 -2.68 12.94 0.13
CA MET A 229 -2.52 13.80 1.32
C MET A 229 -2.05 15.21 0.99
N GLU A 230 -1.26 15.41 -0.04
CA GLU A 230 -0.81 16.74 -0.46
C GLU A 230 -1.93 17.51 -1.17
N LYS A 231 -2.76 16.81 -1.95
CA LYS A 231 -3.87 17.40 -2.70
C LYS A 231 -5.08 17.70 -1.81
N TYR A 232 -5.42 16.77 -0.91
CA TYR A 232 -6.64 16.82 -0.09
C TYR A 232 -6.40 17.11 1.40
N GLY A 233 -5.14 17.11 1.86
CA GLY A 233 -4.80 17.45 3.24
C GLY A 233 -4.99 18.93 3.60
N ASN A 234 -4.64 19.27 4.84
CA ASN A 234 -4.91 20.56 5.49
C ASN A 234 -4.65 21.77 4.57
N SER A 235 -5.68 22.58 4.36
CA SER A 235 -5.68 23.76 3.47
C SER A 235 -4.53 24.73 3.75
N TRP A 236 -4.09 24.82 5.00
CA TRP A 236 -2.98 25.67 5.42
C TRP A 236 -1.64 25.29 4.76
N GLN A 237 -1.37 24.00 4.55
CA GLN A 237 -0.15 23.56 3.86
C GLN A 237 -0.17 23.94 2.37
N ARG A 238 -1.35 23.92 1.73
CA ARG A 238 -1.53 24.42 0.36
C ARG A 238 -1.28 25.92 0.28
N VAL A 239 -1.77 26.71 1.24
CA VAL A 239 -1.50 28.15 1.33
C VAL A 239 0.00 28.40 1.52
N ILE A 240 0.67 27.70 2.44
CA ILE A 240 2.13 27.84 2.62
C ILE A 240 2.89 27.49 1.35
N ARG A 241 2.52 26.42 0.64
CA ARG A 241 3.14 26.05 -0.65
C ARG A 241 2.93 27.14 -1.71
N ALA A 242 1.72 27.68 -1.82
CA ALA A 242 1.40 28.75 -2.75
C ALA A 242 2.20 30.02 -2.45
N VAL A 243 2.30 30.42 -1.17
CA VAL A 243 3.12 31.55 -0.74
C VAL A 243 4.59 31.30 -1.04
N ARG A 244 5.15 30.14 -0.70
CA ARG A 244 6.55 29.78 -0.98
C ARG A 244 6.88 29.83 -2.47
N ARG A 245 6.00 29.30 -3.34
CA ARG A 245 6.14 29.41 -4.80
C ARG A 245 6.12 30.87 -5.25
N LEU A 246 5.25 31.70 -4.68
CA LEU A 246 5.14 33.11 -5.01
C LEU A 246 6.35 33.94 -4.58
N VAL A 247 7.04 33.55 -3.49
CA VAL A 247 8.26 34.21 -3.01
C VAL A 247 9.57 33.57 -3.50
N GLY A 248 9.50 32.63 -4.44
CA GLY A 248 10.69 31.97 -5.01
C GLY A 248 11.48 31.11 -4.01
N LEU A 249 10.89 30.78 -2.86
CA LEU A 249 11.52 29.86 -1.90
C LEU A 249 11.41 28.42 -2.43
N PRO A 250 12.49 27.62 -2.35
CA PRO A 250 12.44 26.24 -2.78
C PRO A 250 11.35 25.50 -2.00
N VAL A 251 10.39 24.94 -2.72
CA VAL A 251 9.46 23.98 -2.15
C VAL A 251 10.31 22.76 -1.81
N THR A 252 10.52 22.51 -0.52
CA THR A 252 11.25 21.33 -0.04
C THR A 252 10.67 20.08 -0.71
N ASN A 253 11.47 19.38 -1.52
CA ASN A 253 11.06 18.12 -2.13
C ASN A 253 10.97 17.06 -1.02
N TRP A 254 9.81 17.00 -0.36
CA TRP A 254 9.59 16.15 0.80
C TRP A 254 9.88 14.68 0.48
N LYS A 255 9.56 14.23 -0.74
CA LYS A 255 9.84 12.86 -1.20
C LYS A 255 11.34 12.58 -1.20
N ASP A 256 12.15 13.44 -1.83
CA ASP A 256 13.61 13.27 -1.84
C ASP A 256 14.18 13.19 -0.42
N SER A 257 13.73 14.08 0.47
CA SER A 257 14.21 14.11 1.86
C SER A 257 13.88 12.86 2.68
N ARG A 258 12.88 12.06 2.25
CA ARG A 258 12.41 10.86 2.95
C ARG A 258 12.83 9.55 2.26
N TYR A 259 12.93 9.57 0.93
CA TYR A 259 13.04 8.39 0.08
C TYR A 259 14.32 8.35 -0.77
N ARG A 260 15.16 9.40 -0.75
CA ARG A 260 16.53 9.38 -1.32
C ARG A 260 17.57 9.64 -0.24
N ARG A 261 17.69 8.71 0.70
CA ARG A 261 18.68 8.75 1.80
C ARG A 261 19.59 7.53 1.74
N GLY A 262 20.82 7.69 2.19
CA GLY A 262 21.82 6.62 2.15
C GLY A 262 22.37 6.38 0.73
N PRO A 263 23.23 5.38 0.56
CA PRO A 263 23.80 5.05 -0.74
C PRO A 263 22.70 4.59 -1.70
N GLU A 264 22.90 4.85 -2.99
CA GLU A 264 22.14 4.18 -4.03
C GLU A 264 22.69 2.75 -4.19
N VAL A 265 21.80 1.78 -4.35
CA VAL A 265 22.12 0.37 -4.57
C VAL A 265 21.40 -0.12 -5.82
N THR A 266 21.95 -1.16 -6.44
CA THR A 266 21.29 -1.89 -7.53
C THR A 266 20.97 -3.30 -7.06
N VAL A 267 19.72 -3.71 -7.22
CA VAL A 267 19.24 -5.05 -6.82
C VAL A 267 18.64 -5.78 -8.02
N SER A 268 18.60 -7.11 -7.94
CA SER A 268 17.81 -7.92 -8.87
C SER A 268 16.31 -7.71 -8.62
N THR A 269 15.54 -7.64 -9.70
CA THR A 269 14.08 -7.46 -9.63
C THR A 269 13.28 -8.67 -10.10
N THR A 270 13.93 -9.82 -10.30
CA THR A 270 13.30 -11.04 -10.84
C THR A 270 12.15 -11.55 -9.96
N ALA A 271 12.23 -11.40 -8.64
CA ALA A 271 11.15 -11.77 -7.72
C ALA A 271 9.89 -10.88 -7.86
N PHE A 272 10.07 -9.65 -8.34
CA PHE A 272 9.01 -8.66 -8.50
C PHE A 272 8.39 -8.68 -9.90
N PHE A 273 9.19 -9.08 -10.90
CA PHE A 273 8.81 -9.22 -12.30
C PHE A 273 9.18 -10.62 -12.81
N PRO A 274 8.46 -11.68 -12.38
CA PRO A 274 8.68 -13.01 -12.93
C PRO A 274 8.42 -13.00 -14.44
N THR A 275 9.31 -13.61 -15.21
CA THR A 275 9.04 -13.97 -16.60
C THR A 275 7.81 -14.88 -16.64
N GLU A 276 6.79 -14.48 -17.40
CA GLU A 276 5.63 -15.34 -17.65
C GLU A 276 6.14 -16.69 -18.16
N SER A 277 5.73 -17.75 -17.48
CA SER A 277 6.08 -19.15 -17.80
C SER A 277 5.12 -19.71 -18.82
#